data_AF-A0A5L4ZV65-F1
#
_entry.id   AF-A0A5L4ZV65-F1
#
_cell.length_a   1.000
_cell.length_b   1.000
_cell.length_c   1.000
_cell.angle_alpha   90.00
_cell.angle_beta   90.00
_cell.angle_gamma   90.00
#
_symmetry.space_group_name_H-M   'P 1'
#
loop_
_entity.id
_entity.type
_entity.pdbx_description
1 polymer ?
#
loop_
_entity_poly.entity_id
_entity_poly.type
_entity_poly.pdbx_seq_one_letter_code
_entity_poly.pdbx_strand_id
1 'polypeptide(L)'
;MKKIVLILSLSAVVFASSIYVKSDENILQLKDAKVYFGTPGVVIKDGDKSKIVKFEGYFDNANPNTLYATKNFKLPLLESVNLKKDGEKASIELEILNSNLTSDWQIAWEDSGDVFYDKCTKCHGTHAPKEFDMLSWEGLYISMKDRAQPTDNQEMQILRYLYAHANDGILEER
;
A
#
# COMPACT_ATOMS: atom_id res chain seq x y z
N MET A 1 -13.34 -31.13 47.87
CA MET A 1 -12.40 -30.85 46.77
C MET A 1 -13.15 -30.10 45.67
N LYS A 2 -12.96 -28.77 45.54
CA LYS A 2 -13.66 -27.95 44.54
C LYS A 2 -12.94 -28.13 43.19
N LYS A 3 -13.61 -28.72 42.20
CA LYS A 3 -13.10 -28.85 40.83
C LYS A 3 -13.26 -27.49 40.14
N ILE A 4 -12.15 -26.81 39.90
CA ILE A 4 -12.12 -25.60 39.07
C ILE A 4 -12.10 -26.08 37.61
N VAL A 5 -13.19 -25.83 36.89
CA VAL A 5 -13.27 -26.07 35.44
C VAL A 5 -12.70 -24.84 34.75
N LEU A 6 -11.50 -24.98 34.19
CA LEU A 6 -10.85 -23.95 33.38
C LEU A 6 -11.48 -23.98 31.98
N ILE A 7 -12.39 -23.04 31.70
CA ILE A 7 -12.95 -22.86 30.36
C ILE A 7 -11.95 -22.03 29.56
N LEU A 8 -11.19 -22.68 28.67
CA LEU A 8 -10.39 -22.01 27.65
C LEU A 8 -11.35 -21.41 26.61
N SER A 9 -11.63 -20.11 26.72
CA SER A 9 -12.31 -19.38 25.65
C SER A 9 -11.31 -19.17 24.52
N LEU A 10 -11.40 -20.01 23.48
CA LEU A 10 -10.65 -19.84 22.23
C LEU A 10 -11.28 -18.67 21.46
N SER A 11 -10.80 -17.44 21.72
CA SER A 11 -11.14 -16.28 20.90
C SER A 11 -10.52 -16.48 19.51
N ALA A 12 -11.34 -16.86 18.54
CA ALA A 12 -10.97 -16.88 17.14
C ALA A 12 -10.62 -15.45 16.72
N VAL A 13 -9.32 -15.16 16.60
CA VAL A 13 -8.85 -13.93 15.99
C VAL A 13 -9.15 -14.08 14.50
N VAL A 14 -10.24 -13.47 14.04
CA VAL A 14 -10.52 -13.35 12.61
C VAL A 14 -9.44 -12.41 12.06
N PHE A 15 -8.36 -12.97 11.55
CA PHE A 15 -7.39 -12.22 10.77
C PHE A 15 -8.14 -11.74 9.54
N ALA A 16 -8.51 -10.45 9.51
CA ALA A 16 -8.99 -9.82 8.29
C ALA A 16 -7.91 -10.01 7.23
N SER A 17 -8.16 -10.87 6.23
CA SER A 17 -7.20 -11.13 5.18
C SER A 17 -7.05 -9.86 4.35
N SER A 18 -5.88 -9.24 4.42
CA SER A 18 -5.52 -8.10 3.59
C SER A 18 -5.64 -8.50 2.12
N ILE A 19 -6.27 -7.64 1.32
CA ILE A 19 -6.25 -7.74 -0.14
C ILE A 19 -5.55 -6.51 -0.71
N TYR A 20 -4.83 -6.67 -1.81
CA TYR A 20 -4.03 -5.63 -2.42
C TYR A 20 -4.56 -5.32 -3.82
N VAL A 21 -4.50 -4.05 -4.19
CA VAL A 21 -4.87 -3.60 -5.53
C VAL A 21 -3.75 -3.90 -6.51
N LYS A 22 -4.10 -4.46 -7.67
CA LYS A 22 -3.22 -4.62 -8.83
C LYS A 22 -3.68 -3.72 -9.97
N SER A 23 -2.75 -3.07 -10.65
CA SER A 23 -3.01 -2.27 -11.84
C SER A 23 -1.82 -2.30 -12.78
N ASP A 24 -2.06 -2.64 -14.05
CA ASP A 24 -1.06 -2.60 -15.11
C ASP A 24 -0.60 -1.16 -15.42
N GLU A 25 -1.43 -0.16 -15.09
CA GLU A 25 -1.16 1.27 -15.29
C GLU A 25 -0.71 1.99 -14.00
N ASN A 26 -0.29 1.24 -12.97
CA ASN A 26 0.02 1.72 -11.62
C ASN A 26 -1.15 2.36 -10.83
N ILE A 27 -2.16 2.89 -11.51
CA ILE A 27 -3.33 3.52 -10.91
C ILE A 27 -4.57 2.86 -11.50
N LEU A 28 -5.43 2.33 -10.63
CA LEU A 28 -6.76 1.90 -11.00
C LEU A 28 -7.69 3.12 -11.01
N GLN A 29 -8.15 3.50 -12.21
CA GLN A 29 -9.11 4.58 -12.39
C GLN A 29 -10.54 4.05 -12.15
N LEU A 30 -11.20 4.59 -11.14
CA LEU A 30 -12.62 4.37 -10.87
C LEU A 30 -13.37 5.68 -11.09
N LYS A 31 -14.71 5.61 -11.18
CA LYS A 31 -15.56 6.78 -11.42
C LYS A 31 -15.28 7.94 -10.46
N ASP A 32 -15.17 7.63 -9.17
CA ASP A 32 -15.07 8.63 -8.08
C ASP A 32 -13.81 8.44 -7.22
N ALA A 33 -12.85 7.65 -7.69
CA ALA A 33 -11.61 7.39 -6.97
C ALA A 33 -10.47 6.98 -7.91
N LYS A 34 -9.24 7.30 -7.51
CA LYS A 34 -8.02 6.75 -8.10
C LYS A 34 -7.34 5.91 -7.04
N VAL A 35 -7.14 4.63 -7.29
CA VAL A 35 -6.52 3.73 -6.31
C VAL A 35 -5.16 3.29 -6.83
N TYR A 36 -4.10 3.57 -6.09
CA TYR A 36 -2.77 3.19 -6.51
C TYR A 36 -2.54 1.69 -6.31
N PHE A 37 -1.67 1.08 -7.13
CA PHE A 37 -1.27 -0.32 -6.99
C PHE A 37 -0.63 -0.57 -5.62
N GLY A 38 -0.70 -1.83 -5.17
CA GLY A 38 -0.14 -2.25 -3.89
C GLY A 38 -0.92 -1.73 -2.66
N THR A 39 -1.97 -0.93 -2.87
CA THR A 39 -2.79 -0.41 -1.78
C THR A 39 -3.51 -1.56 -1.06
N PRO A 40 -3.29 -1.71 0.26
CA PRO A 40 -3.99 -2.72 1.04
C PRO A 40 -5.41 -2.27 1.37
N GLY A 41 -6.33 -3.22 1.39
CA GLY A 41 -7.70 -3.04 1.83
C GLY A 41 -8.24 -4.30 2.51
N VAL A 42 -9.44 -4.16 3.06
CA VAL A 42 -10.17 -5.25 3.72
C VAL A 42 -11.44 -5.53 2.95
N VAL A 43 -11.68 -6.79 2.58
CA VAL A 43 -12.92 -7.20 1.92
C VAL A 43 -14.06 -7.11 2.93
N ILE A 44 -15.09 -6.31 2.62
CA ILE A 44 -16.31 -6.18 3.44
C ILE A 44 -17.45 -7.01 2.85
N LYS A 45 -17.46 -7.19 1.53
CA LYS A 45 -18.47 -8.01 0.84
C LYS A 45 -17.87 -8.67 -0.39
N ASP A 46 -18.05 -9.99 -0.49
CA ASP A 46 -17.73 -10.75 -1.69
C ASP A 46 -18.87 -10.70 -2.71
N GLY A 47 -18.49 -10.69 -3.98
CA GLY A 47 -19.37 -10.87 -5.13
C GLY A 47 -18.66 -11.67 -6.22
N ASP A 48 -19.42 -12.12 -7.23
CA ASP A 48 -18.91 -13.05 -8.23
C ASP A 48 -17.81 -12.44 -9.13
N LYS A 49 -17.99 -11.17 -9.52
CA LYS A 49 -17.07 -10.45 -10.42
C LYS A 49 -16.27 -9.34 -9.73
N SER A 50 -16.76 -8.88 -8.60
CA SER A 50 -16.23 -7.74 -7.85
C SER A 50 -16.40 -7.96 -6.36
N LYS A 51 -15.62 -7.22 -5.58
CA LYS A 51 -15.70 -7.16 -4.12
C LYS A 51 -15.88 -5.72 -3.67
N ILE A 52 -16.60 -5.53 -2.57
CA ILE A 52 -16.56 -4.25 -1.84
C ILE A 52 -15.37 -4.31 -0.89
N VAL A 53 -14.40 -3.43 -1.13
CA VAL A 53 -13.15 -3.33 -0.36
C VAL A 53 -13.16 -2.01 0.40
N LYS A 54 -12.91 -2.09 1.72
CA LYS A 54 -12.67 -0.93 2.57
C LYS A 54 -11.19 -0.61 2.58
N PHE A 55 -10.89 0.63 2.26
CA PHE A 55 -9.56 1.22 2.38
C PHE A 55 -9.55 2.15 3.59
N GLU A 56 -8.51 2.05 4.40
CA GLU A 56 -8.30 2.88 5.58
C GLU A 56 -6.88 3.43 5.60
N GLY A 57 -6.73 4.63 6.17
CA GLY A 57 -5.44 5.31 6.24
C GLY A 57 -5.56 6.64 6.96
N TYR A 58 -4.55 7.48 6.75
CA TYR A 58 -4.46 8.82 7.29
C TYR A 58 -4.79 9.86 6.21
N PHE A 59 -5.15 11.06 6.60
CA PHE A 59 -5.30 12.17 5.66
C PHE A 59 -4.62 13.41 6.22
N ASP A 60 -4.19 14.29 5.31
CA ASP A 60 -3.64 15.59 5.63
C ASP A 60 -4.68 16.67 5.28
N ASN A 61 -4.81 17.69 6.11
CA ASN A 61 -5.73 18.81 5.86
C ASN A 61 -5.32 19.64 4.63
N ALA A 62 -4.03 19.67 4.26
CA ALA A 62 -3.61 20.32 3.02
C ALA A 62 -4.00 19.50 1.77
N ASN A 63 -4.17 18.18 1.91
CA ASN A 63 -4.54 17.26 0.85
C ASN A 63 -5.76 16.41 1.28
N PRO A 64 -6.93 17.03 1.50
CA PRO A 64 -8.05 16.42 2.22
C PRO A 64 -8.74 15.27 1.48
N ASN A 65 -8.40 15.06 0.21
CA ASN A 65 -8.94 14.05 -0.69
C ASN A 65 -7.97 12.89 -0.92
N THR A 66 -6.78 12.92 -0.32
CA THR A 66 -5.78 11.86 -0.45
C THR A 66 -5.73 11.04 0.83
N LEU A 67 -5.87 9.73 0.68
CA LEU A 67 -5.67 8.77 1.76
C LEU A 67 -4.23 8.28 1.72
N TYR A 68 -3.52 8.36 2.83
CA TYR A 68 -2.12 7.96 2.97
C TYR A 68 -1.99 6.74 3.87
N ALA A 69 -0.96 5.95 3.61
CA ALA A 69 -0.70 4.71 4.33
C ALA A 69 -0.29 4.96 5.79
N THR A 70 0.44 6.05 6.04
CA THR A 70 1.00 6.39 7.36
C THR A 70 0.86 7.88 7.66
N LYS A 71 1.17 8.28 8.91
CA LYS A 71 1.11 9.67 9.39
C LYS A 71 2.18 10.60 8.79
N ASN A 72 3.16 10.07 8.07
CA ASN A 72 4.18 10.88 7.40
C ASN A 72 3.70 11.44 6.03
N PHE A 73 2.54 10.97 5.55
CA PHE A 73 1.90 11.39 4.30
C PHE A 73 2.76 11.19 3.03
N LYS A 74 3.68 10.22 3.03
CA LYS A 74 4.56 9.94 1.87
C LYS A 74 4.05 8.88 0.91
N LEU A 75 3.25 7.94 1.37
CA LEU A 75 2.68 6.87 0.53
C LEU A 75 1.16 7.06 0.33
N PRO A 76 0.72 7.70 -0.77
CA PRO A 76 -0.69 7.74 -1.14
C PRO A 76 -1.24 6.33 -1.41
N LEU A 77 -2.40 6.03 -0.88
CA LEU A 77 -3.15 4.79 -1.16
C LEU A 77 -4.19 5.03 -2.25
N LEU A 78 -4.92 6.14 -2.13
CA LEU A 78 -5.95 6.53 -3.08
C LEU A 78 -6.28 8.02 -2.97
N GLU A 79 -6.96 8.51 -4.00
CA GLU A 79 -7.57 9.84 -4.04
C GLU A 79 -9.08 9.70 -4.25
N SER A 80 -9.89 10.39 -3.44
CA SER A 80 -11.33 10.50 -3.64
C SER A 80 -11.89 11.71 -2.89
N VAL A 81 -12.96 12.32 -3.43
CA VAL A 81 -13.73 13.35 -2.72
C VAL A 81 -14.68 12.76 -1.67
N ASN A 82 -14.86 11.43 -1.64
CA ASN A 82 -15.84 10.73 -0.82
C ASN A 82 -15.24 10.08 0.43
N LEU A 83 -14.07 10.55 0.90
CA LEU A 83 -13.43 10.03 2.11
C LEU A 83 -14.29 10.31 3.36
N LYS A 84 -14.60 9.25 4.12
CA LYS A 84 -15.23 9.34 5.44
C LYS A 84 -14.15 9.55 6.49
N LYS A 85 -14.10 10.73 7.09
CA LYS A 85 -13.08 11.13 8.08
C LYS A 85 -13.52 10.79 9.50
N ASP A 86 -12.60 10.29 10.29
CA ASP A 86 -12.75 9.99 11.71
C ASP A 86 -11.43 10.29 12.45
N GLY A 87 -11.42 11.41 13.19
CA GLY A 87 -10.21 11.94 13.82
C GLY A 87 -9.09 12.20 12.80
N GLU A 88 -7.93 11.56 12.99
CA GLU A 88 -6.77 11.65 12.09
C GLU A 88 -6.80 10.65 10.92
N LYS A 89 -7.83 9.79 10.88
CA LYS A 89 -7.97 8.74 9.88
C LYS A 89 -9.11 9.03 8.92
N ALA A 90 -9.07 8.39 7.76
CA ALA A 90 -10.18 8.35 6.84
C ALA A 90 -10.35 6.96 6.25
N SER A 91 -11.55 6.71 5.69
CA SER A 91 -11.86 5.46 5.03
C SER A 91 -12.80 5.66 3.83
N ILE A 92 -12.79 4.70 2.93
CA ILE A 92 -13.73 4.62 1.81
C ILE A 92 -14.00 3.16 1.48
N GLU A 93 -15.21 2.86 1.04
CA GLU A 93 -15.58 1.55 0.50
C GLU A 93 -15.76 1.69 -1.00
N LEU A 94 -15.07 0.86 -1.77
CA LEU A 94 -15.10 0.87 -3.23
C LEU A 94 -15.40 -0.53 -3.76
N GLU A 95 -16.18 -0.61 -4.83
CA GLU A 95 -16.35 -1.84 -5.59
C GLU A 95 -15.17 -2.01 -6.55
N ILE A 96 -14.43 -3.11 -6.42
CA ILE A 96 -13.24 -3.41 -7.21
C ILE A 96 -13.43 -4.76 -7.91
N LEU A 97 -13.10 -4.83 -9.21
CA LEU A 97 -13.13 -6.08 -9.97
C LEU A 97 -12.12 -7.08 -9.40
N ASN A 98 -12.48 -8.36 -9.39
CA ASN A 98 -11.62 -9.44 -8.90
C ASN A 98 -10.27 -9.49 -9.65
N SER A 99 -10.24 -9.11 -10.93
CA SER A 99 -9.02 -9.03 -11.74
C SER A 99 -8.00 -8.00 -11.23
N ASN A 100 -8.46 -6.96 -10.53
CA ASN A 100 -7.62 -5.90 -9.98
C ASN A 100 -7.25 -6.14 -8.51
N LEU A 101 -7.45 -7.36 -8.00
CA LEU A 101 -7.20 -7.70 -6.61
C LEU A 101 -6.29 -8.93 -6.50
N THR A 102 -5.49 -8.98 -5.44
CA THR A 102 -4.69 -10.14 -5.05
C THR A 102 -4.58 -10.22 -3.54
N SER A 103 -4.58 -11.41 -2.98
CA SER A 103 -4.23 -11.62 -1.56
C SER A 103 -2.71 -11.78 -1.35
N ASP A 104 -1.96 -11.88 -2.44
CA ASP A 104 -0.51 -12.05 -2.44
C ASP A 104 0.16 -10.68 -2.64
N TRP A 105 0.89 -10.22 -1.62
CA TRP A 105 1.56 -8.93 -1.68
C TRP A 105 2.76 -8.96 -2.64
N GLN A 106 3.45 -10.10 -2.78
CA GLN A 106 4.54 -10.20 -3.75
C GLN A 106 4.02 -9.92 -5.15
N ILE A 107 2.89 -10.51 -5.54
CA ILE A 107 2.25 -10.24 -6.84
C ILE A 107 1.82 -8.76 -6.96
N ALA A 108 1.39 -8.12 -5.87
CA ALA A 108 0.97 -6.72 -5.92
C ALA A 108 2.14 -5.73 -6.14
N TRP A 109 3.37 -6.16 -5.85
CA TRP A 109 4.56 -5.31 -5.85
C TRP A 109 5.65 -5.78 -6.84
N GLU A 110 5.51 -6.95 -7.47
CA GLU A 110 6.47 -7.58 -8.38
C GLU A 110 7.02 -6.62 -9.43
N ASP A 111 6.15 -6.04 -10.26
CA ASP A 111 6.55 -5.12 -11.34
C ASP A 111 7.37 -3.93 -10.82
N SER A 112 6.98 -3.37 -9.67
CA SER A 112 7.67 -2.22 -9.09
C SER A 112 9.00 -2.61 -8.44
N GLY A 113 9.09 -3.81 -7.87
CA GLY A 113 10.33 -4.39 -7.39
C GLY A 113 11.31 -4.62 -8.54
N ASP A 114 10.84 -5.20 -9.64
CA ASP A 114 11.66 -5.42 -10.84
C ASP A 114 12.19 -4.11 -11.42
N VAL A 115 11.36 -3.07 -11.50
CA VAL A 115 11.79 -1.74 -11.95
C VAL A 115 12.79 -1.12 -10.97
N PHE A 116 12.59 -1.26 -9.67
CA PHE A 116 13.55 -0.83 -8.65
C PHE A 116 14.90 -1.53 -8.82
N TYR A 117 14.92 -2.85 -8.87
CA TYR A 117 16.17 -3.60 -9.00
C TYR A 117 16.84 -3.35 -10.35
N ASP A 118 16.11 -3.30 -11.48
CA ASP A 118 16.70 -2.95 -12.77
C ASP A 118 17.37 -1.57 -12.70
N LYS A 119 16.66 -0.54 -12.23
CA LYS A 119 17.16 0.85 -12.30
C LYS A 119 18.22 1.16 -11.25
N CYS A 120 18.09 0.63 -10.03
CA CYS A 120 18.91 1.05 -8.89
C CYS A 120 20.17 0.20 -8.68
N THR A 121 20.35 -0.94 -9.37
CA THR A 121 21.58 -1.75 -9.27
C THR A 121 22.58 -1.54 -10.42
N LYS A 122 22.32 -0.62 -11.36
CA LYS A 122 23.19 -0.45 -12.56
C LYS A 122 24.54 0.18 -12.24
N CYS A 123 24.62 1.00 -11.18
CA CYS A 123 25.82 1.78 -10.86
C CYS A 123 26.57 1.26 -9.63
N HIS A 124 25.86 0.66 -8.68
CA HIS A 124 26.38 0.13 -7.42
C HIS A 124 25.44 -0.98 -6.90
N GLY A 125 25.87 -1.69 -5.84
CA GLY A 125 24.97 -2.57 -5.11
C GLY A 125 23.82 -1.77 -4.50
N THR A 126 22.62 -2.34 -4.47
CA THR A 126 21.45 -1.67 -3.88
C THR A 126 21.43 -1.81 -2.37
N HIS A 127 20.95 -0.76 -1.71
CA HIS A 127 20.59 -0.79 -0.29
C HIS A 127 19.25 -1.52 -0.13
N ALA A 128 19.08 -2.26 0.97
CA ALA A 128 17.81 -2.90 1.27
C ALA A 128 16.75 -1.83 1.55
N PRO A 129 15.54 -1.87 0.96
CA PRO A 129 14.49 -0.87 1.21
C PRO A 129 14.21 -0.62 2.70
N LYS A 130 14.36 -1.64 3.55
CA LYS A 130 14.13 -1.51 5.00
C LYS A 130 15.20 -0.69 5.74
N GLU A 131 16.32 -0.36 5.11
CA GLU A 131 17.43 0.37 5.76
C GLU A 131 17.06 1.81 6.13
N PHE A 132 16.23 2.47 5.31
CA PHE A 132 15.87 3.88 5.49
C PHE A 132 14.36 4.10 5.64
N ASP A 133 13.99 5.24 6.23
CA ASP A 133 12.60 5.70 6.27
C ASP A 133 12.18 6.31 4.91
N MET A 134 10.88 6.50 4.70
CA MET A 134 10.35 7.04 3.44
C MET A 134 10.98 8.40 3.07
N LEU A 135 11.23 9.27 4.05
CA LEU A 135 11.77 10.60 3.80
C LEU A 135 13.24 10.56 3.35
N SER A 136 14.02 9.69 3.98
CA SER A 136 15.41 9.43 3.62
C SER A 136 15.51 8.82 2.23
N TRP A 137 14.62 7.88 1.89
CA TRP A 137 14.52 7.33 0.54
C TRP A 137 14.19 8.36 -0.51
N GLU A 138 13.26 9.28 -0.24
CA GLU A 138 12.93 10.38 -1.14
C GLU A 138 14.17 11.23 -1.46
N GLY A 139 14.92 11.63 -0.42
CA GLY A 139 16.14 12.43 -0.57
C GLY A 139 17.24 11.70 -1.33
N LEU A 140 17.47 10.42 -1.01
CA LEU A 140 18.43 9.57 -1.71
C LEU A 140 18.05 9.40 -3.18
N TYR A 141 16.80 9.04 -3.46
CA TYR A 141 16.30 8.84 -4.82
C TYR A 141 16.51 10.08 -5.70
N ILE A 142 16.22 11.28 -5.19
CA ILE A 142 16.43 12.54 -5.92
C ILE A 142 17.89 12.70 -6.36
N SER A 143 18.86 12.31 -5.52
CA SER A 143 20.28 12.41 -5.87
C SER A 143 20.73 11.43 -6.97
N MET A 144 19.94 10.37 -7.22
CA MET A 144 20.28 9.29 -8.15
C MET A 144 19.47 9.36 -9.46
N LYS A 145 18.27 9.93 -9.45
CA LYS A 145 17.32 9.81 -10.57
C LYS A 145 17.83 10.39 -11.88
N ASP A 146 18.59 11.49 -11.85
CA ASP A 146 19.17 12.09 -13.06
C ASP A 146 20.20 11.17 -13.72
N ARG A 147 20.84 10.30 -12.93
CA ARG A 147 21.78 9.29 -13.43
C ARG A 147 21.09 8.00 -13.85
N ALA A 148 20.08 7.56 -13.09
CA ALA A 148 19.33 6.34 -13.35
C ALA A 148 18.30 6.49 -14.50
N GLN A 149 17.89 7.72 -14.79
CA GLN A 149 16.97 8.12 -15.86
C GLN A 149 15.73 7.20 -15.95
N PRO A 150 14.93 7.07 -14.88
CA PRO A 150 13.63 6.42 -14.97
C PRO A 150 12.66 7.28 -15.78
N THR A 151 11.68 6.65 -16.44
CA THR A 151 10.50 7.38 -16.94
C THR A 151 9.62 7.80 -15.76
N ASP A 152 8.70 8.73 -15.95
CA ASP A 152 7.76 9.17 -14.89
C ASP A 152 6.99 7.99 -14.26
N ASN A 153 6.63 7.00 -15.09
CA ASN A 153 5.95 5.79 -14.64
C ASN A 153 6.86 4.92 -13.76
N GLN A 154 8.14 4.80 -14.14
CA GLN A 154 9.14 4.06 -13.38
C GLN A 154 9.50 4.80 -12.07
N GLU A 155 9.57 6.13 -12.08
CA GLU A 155 9.75 6.95 -10.88
C GLU A 155 8.65 6.67 -9.85
N MET A 156 7.39 6.64 -10.29
CA MET A 156 6.26 6.28 -9.42
C MET A 156 6.42 4.86 -8.85
N GLN A 157 6.78 3.89 -9.69
CA GLN A 157 6.98 2.50 -9.24
C GLN A 157 8.09 2.38 -8.20
N ILE A 158 9.25 3.00 -8.48
CA ILE A 158 10.41 2.98 -7.58
C ILE A 158 10.08 3.63 -6.24
N LEU A 159 9.56 4.86 -6.25
CA LEU A 159 9.28 5.59 -5.01
C LEU A 159 8.22 4.87 -4.17
N ARG A 160 7.16 4.36 -4.79
CA ARG A 160 6.14 3.58 -4.07
C ARG A 160 6.71 2.30 -3.49
N TYR A 161 7.53 1.58 -4.24
CA TYR A 161 8.19 0.35 -3.77
C TYR A 161 9.09 0.65 -2.56
N LEU A 162 9.96 1.66 -2.68
CA LEU A 162 10.82 2.12 -1.59
C LEU A 162 10.01 2.52 -0.36
N TYR A 163 8.94 3.29 -0.52
CA TYR A 163 8.11 3.73 0.61
C TYR A 163 7.36 2.58 1.26
N ALA A 164 6.78 1.67 0.48
CA ALA A 164 6.05 0.53 1.02
C ALA A 164 6.94 -0.39 1.85
N HIS A 165 8.20 -0.57 1.44
CA HIS A 165 9.18 -1.44 2.11
C HIS A 165 10.13 -0.70 3.06
N ALA A 166 9.99 0.64 3.21
CA ALA A 166 10.78 1.45 4.13
C ALA A 166 10.64 0.97 5.59
N ASN A 167 11.53 1.43 6.46
CA ASN A 167 11.46 1.06 7.89
C ASN A 167 10.13 1.49 8.55
N ASP A 168 9.57 2.62 8.11
CA ASP A 168 8.26 3.18 8.50
C ASP A 168 7.18 2.89 7.43
N GLY A 169 7.45 1.94 6.53
CA GLY A 169 6.58 1.42 5.49
C GLY A 169 5.44 0.53 6.00
N ILE A 170 4.60 0.08 5.05
CA ILE A 170 3.46 -0.80 5.32
C ILE A 170 3.75 -2.28 5.10
N LEU A 171 4.90 -2.60 4.49
CA LEU A 171 5.35 -3.97 4.29
C LEU A 171 6.49 -4.29 5.26
N GLU A 172 6.42 -5.51 5.78
CA GLU A 172 7.53 -6.16 6.46
C GLU A 172 8.16 -7.11 5.46
N GLU A 173 9.42 -6.86 5.07
CA GLU A 173 10.24 -7.91 4.47
C GLU A 173 10.43 -8.99 5.55
N ARG A 174 9.95 -10.20 5.29
CA ARG A 174 10.12 -11.36 6.18
C ARG A 174 11.39 -12.14 5.84
#